data_AF-A0A7X1M8C9-F1
#
_entry.id   AF-A0A7X1M8C9-F1
#
_cell.length_a   1.000
_cell.length_b   1.000
_cell.length_c   1.000
_cell.angle_alpha   90.00
_cell.angle_beta   90.00
_cell.angle_gamma   90.00
#
_symmetry.space_group_name_H-M   'P 1'
#
loop_
_entity.id
_entity.type
_entity.pdbx_description
1 polymer ?
#
loop_
_entity_poly.entity_id
_entity_poly.type
_entity_poly.pdbx_seq_one_letter_code
_entity_poly.pdbx_strand_id
1 'polypeptide(L)'
;MDKDFAFRLKNARVARDMSQAQLADLVGRDKSAISLLESGKRGASVDFVARLAKALNVREDWLAFEKGDMISQEDRAELERPADIFTPKLIPGNELVGDQRDLPVYAAAKGGDGHVIITFDPISYMKMPAVLHGVKGGYGLLISGESMVPAYRPGETALVNPNLPPMRDEDVILYHTSEMDENEAIIKRLVGYNDREWMLEQYNPHKEFKEFRADWPVCHRVVGKYNTR
;
A
#
# COMPACT_ATOMS: atom_id res chain seq x y z
N MET A 1 38.80 -18.68 -13.46
CA MET A 1 37.83 -17.58 -13.28
C MET A 1 37.17 -17.80 -11.91
N ASP A 2 37.95 -17.74 -10.81
CA ASP A 2 37.70 -18.70 -9.71
C ASP A 2 37.62 -18.19 -8.26
N LYS A 3 38.11 -17.00 -7.90
CA LYS A 3 37.98 -16.51 -6.51
C LYS A 3 36.95 -15.41 -6.37
N ASP A 4 36.89 -14.51 -7.34
CA ASP A 4 36.02 -13.33 -7.25
C ASP A 4 34.55 -13.70 -7.50
N PHE A 5 34.27 -14.64 -8.40
CA PHE A 5 32.92 -15.18 -8.61
C PHE A 5 32.39 -15.89 -7.35
N ALA A 6 33.21 -16.75 -6.75
CA ALA A 6 32.86 -17.48 -5.54
C ALA A 6 32.54 -16.54 -4.36
N PHE A 7 33.33 -15.48 -4.23
CA PHE A 7 33.12 -14.43 -3.24
C PHE A 7 31.83 -13.64 -3.49
N ARG A 8 31.58 -13.20 -4.73
CA ARG A 8 30.35 -12.48 -5.11
C ARG A 8 29.10 -13.32 -4.90
N LEU A 9 29.13 -14.60 -5.27
CA LEU A 9 28.03 -15.52 -5.07
C LEU A 9 27.68 -15.69 -3.58
N LYS A 10 28.71 -15.87 -2.74
CA LYS A 10 28.54 -15.99 -1.29
C LYS A 10 27.96 -14.71 -0.68
N ASN A 11 28.50 -13.54 -1.05
CA ASN A 11 28.03 -12.26 -0.52
C ASN A 11 26.60 -11.97 -0.95
N ALA A 12 26.24 -12.26 -2.21
CA ALA A 12 24.88 -12.09 -2.71
C ALA A 12 23.88 -12.98 -1.96
N ARG A 13 24.25 -14.24 -1.70
CA ARG A 13 23.42 -15.16 -0.90
C ARG A 13 23.21 -14.65 0.53
N VAL A 14 24.28 -14.19 1.18
CA VAL A 14 24.21 -13.66 2.56
C VAL A 14 23.39 -12.38 2.63
N ALA A 15 23.54 -11.48 1.66
CA ALA A 15 22.74 -10.25 1.58
C ALA A 15 21.23 -10.51 1.39
N ARG A 16 20.84 -11.74 1.01
CA ARG A 16 19.44 -12.18 0.89
C ARG A 16 18.98 -13.08 2.04
N ASP A 17 19.79 -13.22 3.10
CA ASP A 17 19.53 -14.09 4.27
C ASP A 17 19.22 -15.56 3.90
N MET A 18 19.82 -16.06 2.81
CA MET A 18 19.58 -17.42 2.33
C MET A 18 20.68 -18.37 2.80
N SER A 19 20.33 -19.60 3.18
CA SER A 19 21.31 -20.68 3.37
C SER A 19 21.74 -21.30 2.03
N GLN A 20 22.89 -21.99 2.02
CA GLN A 20 23.36 -22.70 0.83
C GLN A 20 22.38 -23.77 0.35
N ALA A 21 21.61 -24.38 1.27
CA ALA A 21 20.60 -25.37 0.94
C ALA A 21 19.40 -24.71 0.22
N GLN A 22 18.90 -23.60 0.76
CA GLN A 22 17.78 -22.86 0.16
C GLN A 22 18.12 -22.35 -1.24
N LEU A 23 19.35 -21.84 -1.46
CA LEU A 23 19.79 -21.45 -2.80
C LEU A 23 19.86 -22.65 -3.75
N ALA A 24 20.33 -23.80 -3.26
CA ALA A 24 20.42 -25.02 -4.06
C ALA A 24 19.04 -25.51 -4.51
N ASP A 25 18.06 -25.53 -3.60
CA ASP A 25 16.69 -25.92 -3.88
C ASP A 25 16.06 -25.04 -4.96
N LEU A 26 16.27 -23.72 -4.88
CA LEU A 26 15.74 -22.75 -5.85
C LEU A 26 16.32 -22.89 -7.26
N VAL A 27 17.57 -23.34 -7.39
CA VAL A 27 18.20 -23.58 -8.70
C VAL A 27 18.15 -25.04 -9.16
N GLY A 28 17.44 -25.90 -8.42
CA GLY A 28 17.26 -27.32 -8.71
C GLY A 28 18.58 -28.11 -8.64
N ARG A 29 19.38 -27.87 -7.59
CA ARG A 29 20.66 -28.53 -7.34
C ARG A 29 20.81 -28.94 -5.88
N ASP A 30 21.81 -29.75 -5.61
CA ASP A 30 22.17 -30.16 -4.27
C ASP A 30 23.02 -29.09 -3.56
N LYS A 31 22.94 -29.04 -2.23
CA LYS A 31 23.73 -28.12 -1.38
C LYS A 31 25.24 -28.21 -1.65
N SER A 32 25.74 -29.40 -2.00
CA SER A 32 27.17 -29.61 -2.24
C SER A 32 27.65 -28.88 -3.49
N ALA A 33 26.80 -28.78 -4.52
CA ALA A 33 27.07 -28.00 -5.72
C ALA A 33 27.28 -26.51 -5.40
N ILE A 34 26.43 -25.91 -4.57
CA ILE A 34 26.58 -24.50 -4.14
C ILE A 34 27.84 -24.32 -3.30
N SER A 35 28.13 -25.25 -2.39
CA SER A 35 29.35 -25.20 -1.57
C SER A 35 30.64 -25.30 -2.41
N LEU A 36 30.64 -26.07 -3.49
CA LEU A 36 31.80 -26.21 -4.39
C LEU A 36 32.03 -24.93 -5.21
N LEU A 37 30.96 -24.24 -5.59
CA LEU A 37 31.02 -22.95 -6.29
C LEU A 37 31.50 -21.83 -5.35
N GLU A 38 30.93 -21.73 -4.14
CA GLU A 38 31.33 -20.70 -3.15
C GLU A 38 32.74 -20.91 -2.59
N SER A 39 33.30 -22.12 -2.70
CA SER A 39 34.69 -22.40 -2.32
C SER A 39 35.69 -22.24 -3.47
N GLY A 40 35.22 -21.86 -4.67
CA GLY A 40 36.06 -21.71 -5.86
C GLY A 40 36.69 -23.02 -6.34
N LYS A 41 36.16 -24.16 -5.90
CA LYS A 41 36.63 -25.50 -6.30
C LYS A 41 36.02 -25.94 -7.64
N ARG A 42 34.96 -25.27 -8.08
CA ARG A 42 34.26 -25.52 -9.34
C ARG A 42 33.77 -24.20 -9.90
N GLY A 43 33.94 -23.99 -11.21
CA GLY A 43 33.33 -22.88 -11.94
C GLY A 43 31.88 -23.19 -12.32
N ALA A 44 31.08 -22.13 -12.52
CA ALA A 44 29.71 -22.23 -13.04
C ALA A 44 29.68 -22.03 -14.57
N SER A 45 28.78 -22.72 -15.26
CA SER A 45 28.48 -22.41 -16.67
C SER A 45 27.65 -21.12 -16.76
N VAL A 46 27.70 -20.44 -17.90
CA VAL A 46 26.94 -19.19 -18.16
C VAL A 46 25.45 -19.38 -17.85
N ASP A 47 24.83 -20.45 -18.36
CA ASP A 47 23.42 -20.77 -18.08
C ASP A 47 23.12 -21.03 -16.59
N PHE A 48 24.13 -21.49 -15.85
CA PHE A 48 23.98 -21.69 -14.40
C PHE A 48 24.17 -20.39 -13.64
N VAL A 49 25.05 -19.50 -14.10
CA VAL A 49 25.19 -18.14 -13.55
C VAL A 49 23.91 -17.34 -13.76
N ALA A 50 23.27 -17.41 -14.92
CA ALA A 50 21.98 -16.78 -15.18
C ALA A 50 20.88 -17.27 -14.21
N ARG A 51 20.84 -18.59 -13.93
CA ARG A 51 19.90 -19.17 -12.95
C ARG A 51 20.19 -18.75 -11.52
N LEU A 52 21.47 -18.69 -11.13
CA LEU A 52 21.88 -18.19 -9.81
C LEU A 52 21.54 -16.70 -9.65
N ALA A 53 21.79 -15.90 -10.68
CA ALA A 53 21.49 -14.47 -10.70
C ALA A 53 19.98 -14.23 -10.54
N LYS A 54 19.15 -14.99 -11.27
CA LYS A 54 17.69 -14.94 -11.13
C LYS A 54 17.22 -15.38 -9.74
N ALA A 55 17.76 -16.47 -9.20
CA ALA A 55 17.38 -16.97 -7.87
C ALA A 55 17.77 -16.01 -6.73
N LEU A 56 18.88 -15.29 -6.90
CA LEU A 56 19.37 -14.28 -5.96
C LEU A 56 18.79 -12.88 -6.24
N ASN A 57 18.03 -12.73 -7.32
CA ASN A 57 17.53 -11.47 -7.85
C ASN A 57 18.63 -10.39 -7.93
N VAL A 58 19.74 -10.75 -8.58
CA VAL A 58 20.89 -9.89 -8.87
C VAL A 58 21.14 -9.88 -10.38
N ARG A 59 21.88 -8.88 -10.86
CA ARG A 59 22.27 -8.81 -12.26
C ARG A 59 23.31 -9.87 -12.61
N GLU A 60 23.08 -10.58 -13.72
CA GLU A 60 23.98 -11.61 -14.24
C GLU A 60 25.38 -11.06 -14.54
N ASP A 61 25.44 -9.88 -15.17
CA ASP A 61 26.70 -9.20 -15.52
C ASP A 61 27.55 -8.86 -14.29
N TRP A 62 26.90 -8.49 -13.19
CA TRP A 62 27.58 -8.22 -11.92
C TRP A 62 28.07 -9.52 -11.29
N LEU A 63 27.24 -10.57 -11.25
CA LEU A 63 27.60 -11.84 -10.65
C LEU A 63 28.76 -12.50 -11.41
N ALA A 64 28.70 -12.53 -12.74
CA ALA A 64 29.69 -13.13 -13.62
C ALA A 64 30.98 -12.31 -13.71
N PHE A 65 30.88 -11.00 -13.97
CA PHE A 65 32.00 -10.15 -14.40
C PHE A 65 32.23 -8.90 -13.54
N GLU A 66 31.47 -8.71 -12.46
CA GLU A 66 31.53 -7.50 -11.61
C GLU A 66 31.27 -6.21 -12.39
N LYS A 67 30.44 -6.30 -13.44
CA LYS A 67 30.12 -5.16 -14.28
C LYS A 67 28.77 -4.56 -13.91
N GLY A 68 28.77 -3.30 -13.49
CA GLY A 68 27.58 -2.56 -13.09
C GLY A 68 27.16 -2.85 -11.66
N ASP A 69 25.98 -2.37 -11.26
CA ASP A 69 25.46 -2.57 -9.91
C ASP A 69 24.90 -3.98 -9.70
N MET A 70 24.94 -4.46 -8.45
CA MET A 70 24.45 -5.79 -8.05
C MET A 70 22.95 -5.99 -8.30
N ILE A 71 22.17 -4.93 -8.15
CA ILE A 71 20.73 -4.86 -8.40
C ILE A 71 20.48 -3.70 -9.35
N SER A 72 19.43 -3.76 -10.18
CA SER A 72 19.07 -2.60 -10.99
C SER A 72 18.56 -1.46 -10.11
N GLN A 73 18.60 -0.21 -10.58
CA GLN A 73 18.05 0.91 -9.81
C GLN A 73 16.53 0.78 -9.60
N GLU A 74 15.84 0.12 -10.52
CA GLU A 74 14.40 -0.18 -10.44
C GLU A 74 14.14 -1.24 -9.35
N ASP A 75 14.91 -2.33 -9.33
CA ASP A 75 14.80 -3.39 -8.30
C ASP A 75 15.20 -2.87 -6.91
N ARG A 76 16.17 -1.93 -6.88
CA ARG A 76 16.62 -1.28 -5.65
C ARG A 76 15.52 -0.40 -5.07
N ALA A 77 14.83 0.37 -5.89
CA ALA A 77 13.70 1.18 -5.46
C ALA A 77 12.53 0.32 -4.92
N GLU A 78 12.37 -0.90 -5.43
CA GLU A 78 11.35 -1.84 -4.95
C GLU A 78 11.75 -2.55 -3.64
N LEU A 79 13.04 -2.89 -3.46
CA LEU A 79 13.59 -3.45 -2.21
C LEU A 79 13.74 -2.42 -1.08
N GLU A 80 13.97 -1.15 -1.43
CA GLU A 80 14.04 -0.02 -0.50
C GLU A 80 12.67 0.55 -0.15
N ARG A 81 11.57 0.03 -0.74
CA ARG A 81 10.24 0.26 -0.17
C ARG A 81 10.28 -0.29 1.26
N PRO A 82 10.06 0.54 2.28
CA PRO A 82 9.99 0.05 3.64
C PRO A 82 8.94 -1.07 3.66
N ALA A 83 9.36 -2.29 3.99
CA ALA A 83 8.43 -3.28 4.48
C ALA A 83 7.60 -2.61 5.58
N ASP A 84 6.31 -2.94 5.70
CA ASP A 84 5.37 -2.47 6.73
C ASP A 84 5.83 -2.82 8.16
N ILE A 85 7.00 -2.37 8.57
CA ILE A 85 7.45 -2.32 9.94
C ILE A 85 6.78 -1.09 10.50
N PHE A 86 5.55 -1.28 11.01
CA PHE A 86 4.90 -0.29 11.84
C PHE A 86 5.84 0.05 12.99
N THR A 87 6.60 1.12 12.81
CA THR A 87 7.40 1.76 13.86
C THR A 87 6.47 2.81 14.44
N PRO A 88 5.83 2.55 15.59
CA PRO A 88 5.00 3.56 16.21
C PRO A 88 5.89 4.75 16.54
N LYS A 89 5.71 5.86 15.82
CA LYS A 89 6.23 7.15 16.27
C LYS A 89 5.56 7.40 17.63
N LEU A 90 6.34 7.37 18.70
CA LEU A 90 5.87 7.76 20.03
C LEU A 90 5.48 9.24 19.94
N ILE A 91 4.18 9.49 19.85
CA ILE A 91 3.63 10.85 19.86
C ILE A 91 3.58 11.28 21.34
N PRO A 92 4.25 12.38 21.73
CA PRO A 92 4.19 12.91 23.09
C PRO A 92 2.74 13.09 23.57
N GLY A 93 2.46 12.83 24.86
CA GLY A 93 1.08 12.80 25.39
C GLY A 93 0.28 14.10 25.23
N ASN A 94 0.95 15.24 25.10
CA ASN A 94 0.38 16.55 24.79
C ASN A 94 -0.02 16.71 23.30
N GLU A 95 0.47 15.86 22.41
CA GLU A 95 0.03 15.74 21.02
C GLU A 95 -1.04 14.64 20.86
N LEU A 96 -1.13 13.70 21.82
CA LEU A 96 -2.22 12.71 21.91
C LEU A 96 -3.54 13.34 22.39
N VAL A 97 -3.44 14.40 23.20
CA VAL A 97 -4.57 15.23 23.64
C VAL A 97 -4.38 16.62 23.02
N GLY A 98 -4.70 16.74 21.74
CA GLY A 98 -4.76 18.06 21.12
C GLY A 98 -5.87 18.86 21.80
N ASP A 99 -5.51 19.97 22.44
CA ASP A 99 -6.43 21.07 22.74
C ASP A 99 -7.41 21.22 21.58
N GLN A 100 -8.70 20.97 21.85
CA GLN A 100 -9.86 21.05 20.95
C GLN A 100 -9.52 21.49 19.51
N ARG A 101 -8.95 20.59 18.70
CA ARG A 101 -8.85 20.85 17.27
C ARG A 101 -10.25 20.64 16.70
N ASP A 102 -10.80 21.65 16.03
CA ASP A 102 -12.04 21.45 15.30
C ASP A 102 -11.83 20.40 14.20
N LEU A 103 -12.85 19.57 13.96
CA LEU A 103 -12.89 18.57 12.90
C LEU A 103 -12.92 19.30 11.56
N PRO A 104 -11.89 19.16 10.69
CA PRO A 104 -11.93 19.70 9.35
C PRO A 104 -12.96 18.93 8.51
N VAL A 105 -13.74 19.64 7.70
CA VAL A 105 -14.74 19.07 6.81
C VAL A 105 -14.40 19.40 5.38
N TYR A 106 -14.22 18.37 4.56
CA TYR A 106 -13.93 18.48 3.13
C TYR A 106 -15.21 18.31 2.32
N ALA A 107 -15.34 19.04 1.22
CA ALA A 107 -16.40 18.80 0.25
C ALA A 107 -15.88 17.90 -0.87
N ALA A 108 -16.67 16.88 -1.19
CA ALA A 108 -16.51 16.12 -2.41
C ALA A 108 -17.49 16.71 -3.44
N ALA A 109 -17.00 17.44 -4.45
CA ALA A 109 -17.82 18.09 -5.47
C ALA A 109 -17.90 17.22 -6.72
N LYS A 110 -19.09 17.05 -7.31
CA LYS A 110 -19.27 16.26 -8.55
C LYS A 110 -18.60 17.00 -9.73
N GLY A 111 -17.49 16.45 -10.23
CA GLY A 111 -16.91 16.75 -11.54
C GLY A 111 -17.75 16.09 -12.65
N GLY A 112 -17.63 16.61 -13.88
CA GLY A 112 -18.34 16.07 -15.04
C GLY A 112 -18.10 14.56 -15.23
N ASP A 113 -19.03 13.89 -15.92
CA ASP A 113 -19.07 12.42 -16.15
C ASP A 113 -19.24 11.51 -14.91
N GLY A 114 -19.48 12.07 -13.73
CA GLY A 114 -19.81 11.30 -12.52
C GLY A 114 -18.65 11.14 -11.54
N HIS A 115 -17.50 11.73 -11.85
CA HIS A 115 -16.35 11.85 -10.98
C HIS A 115 -16.62 12.83 -9.83
N VAL A 116 -16.03 12.63 -8.66
CA VAL A 116 -16.22 13.52 -7.49
C VAL A 116 -14.86 14.08 -7.08
N ILE A 117 -14.56 15.31 -7.50
CA ILE A 117 -13.31 16.02 -7.18
C ILE A 117 -13.35 16.48 -5.72
N ILE A 118 -12.34 16.09 -4.94
CA ILE A 118 -12.15 16.58 -3.56
C ILE A 118 -11.10 17.68 -3.57
N THR A 119 -11.43 18.81 -2.96
CA THR A 119 -10.46 19.86 -2.67
C THR A 119 -9.67 19.52 -1.40
N PHE A 120 -8.34 19.73 -1.44
CA PHE A 120 -7.47 19.51 -0.27
C PHE A 120 -7.70 20.50 0.88
N ASP A 121 -8.38 21.62 0.61
CA ASP A 121 -8.72 22.61 1.63
C ASP A 121 -10.09 22.31 2.26
N PRO A 122 -10.21 22.34 3.60
CA PRO A 122 -11.48 22.13 4.27
C PRO A 122 -12.42 23.31 4.00
N ILE A 123 -13.67 23.00 3.64
CA ILE A 123 -14.71 24.00 3.41
C ILE A 123 -15.32 24.53 4.71
N SER A 124 -15.17 23.79 5.81
CA SER A 124 -15.65 24.18 7.13
C SER A 124 -14.95 23.40 8.24
N TYR A 125 -15.15 23.86 9.47
CA TYR A 125 -14.67 23.21 10.68
C TYR A 125 -15.86 23.01 11.63
N MET A 126 -15.91 21.87 12.31
CA MET A 126 -16.94 21.53 13.30
C MET A 126 -16.32 21.14 14.63
N LYS A 127 -17.07 21.23 15.72
CA LYS A 127 -16.61 20.70 17.00
C LYS A 127 -16.28 19.21 16.88
N MET A 128 -15.09 18.80 17.34
CA MET A 128 -14.63 17.41 17.27
C MET A 128 -15.63 16.44 17.92
N PRO A 129 -16.19 15.48 17.16
CA PRO A 129 -17.05 14.43 17.70
C PRO A 129 -16.30 13.55 18.70
N ALA A 130 -17.00 13.02 19.72
CA ALA A 130 -16.40 12.12 20.70
C ALA A 130 -15.74 10.88 20.05
N VAL A 131 -16.33 10.36 18.97
CA VAL A 131 -15.81 9.19 18.23
C VAL A 131 -14.49 9.45 17.48
N LEU A 132 -14.13 10.72 17.26
CA LEU A 132 -12.88 11.13 16.63
C LEU A 132 -11.95 11.86 17.60
N HIS A 133 -12.30 11.94 18.88
CA HIS A 133 -11.46 12.59 19.87
C HIS A 133 -10.15 11.82 20.05
N GLY A 134 -9.01 12.49 19.84
CA GLY A 134 -7.68 11.87 19.87
C GLY A 134 -7.31 11.08 18.61
N VAL A 135 -8.20 11.01 17.61
CA VAL A 135 -7.88 10.37 16.33
C VAL A 135 -7.03 11.31 15.49
N LYS A 136 -5.77 10.93 15.26
CA LYS A 136 -4.86 11.69 14.40
C LYS A 136 -5.37 11.71 12.96
N GLY A 137 -5.60 12.91 12.42
CA GLY A 137 -6.06 13.07 11.04
C GLY A 137 -7.50 12.61 10.82
N GLY A 138 -8.34 12.50 11.87
CA GLY A 138 -9.78 12.34 11.69
C GLY A 138 -10.39 13.55 10.98
N TYR A 139 -11.34 13.33 10.08
CA TYR A 139 -11.95 14.38 9.29
C TYR A 139 -13.42 14.10 8.97
N GLY A 140 -14.14 15.14 8.56
CA GLY A 140 -15.48 15.05 8.00
C GLY A 140 -15.44 15.10 6.48
N LEU A 141 -16.31 14.33 5.82
CA LEU A 141 -16.56 14.43 4.38
C LEU A 141 -18.02 14.77 4.12
N LEU A 142 -18.28 15.94 3.53
CA LEU A 142 -19.61 16.35 3.11
C LEU A 142 -20.03 15.52 1.89
N ILE A 143 -21.13 14.80 2.03
CA ILE A 143 -21.66 13.91 1.00
C ILE A 143 -22.47 14.74 0.01
N SER A 144 -22.14 14.60 -1.28
CA SER A 144 -22.88 15.24 -2.38
C SER A 144 -23.63 14.23 -3.26
N GLY A 145 -23.20 12.97 -3.27
CA GLY A 145 -23.77 11.91 -4.11
C GLY A 145 -24.96 11.19 -3.46
N GLU A 146 -25.85 10.66 -4.29
CA GLU A 146 -27.04 9.91 -3.84
C GLU A 146 -26.84 8.39 -3.77
N SER A 147 -25.66 7.89 -4.16
CA SER A 147 -25.42 6.43 -4.31
C SER A 147 -25.62 5.60 -3.04
N MET A 148 -25.53 6.23 -1.88
CA MET A 148 -25.64 5.59 -0.57
C MET A 148 -26.96 5.92 0.14
N VAL A 149 -27.95 6.52 -0.53
CA VAL A 149 -29.29 6.72 0.03
C VAL A 149 -29.95 5.36 0.24
N PRO A 150 -30.52 5.05 1.43
CA PRO A 150 -30.86 5.97 2.52
C PRO A 150 -29.81 6.11 3.64
N ALA A 151 -28.71 5.35 3.61
CA ALA A 151 -27.68 5.37 4.66
C ALA A 151 -26.96 6.72 4.74
N TYR A 152 -26.61 7.31 3.59
CA TYR A 152 -26.06 8.67 3.49
C TYR A 152 -26.86 9.47 2.46
N ARG A 153 -27.28 10.68 2.86
CA ARG A 153 -28.00 11.61 1.99
C ARG A 153 -27.09 12.79 1.60
N PRO A 154 -27.32 13.40 0.42
CA PRO A 154 -26.65 14.65 0.09
C PRO A 154 -26.84 15.71 1.18
N GLY A 155 -25.77 16.39 1.56
CA GLY A 155 -25.71 17.35 2.66
C GLY A 155 -25.35 16.76 4.03
N GLU A 156 -25.37 15.43 4.19
CA GLU A 156 -24.87 14.79 5.41
C GLU A 156 -23.34 14.79 5.44
N THR A 157 -22.75 14.71 6.63
CA THR A 157 -21.30 14.61 6.78
C THR A 157 -20.92 13.24 7.33
N ALA A 158 -20.09 12.49 6.60
CA ALA A 158 -19.46 11.27 7.09
C ALA A 158 -18.28 11.61 7.99
N LEU A 159 -18.19 10.96 9.15
CA LEU A 159 -17.07 11.09 10.09
C LEU A 159 -16.08 9.98 9.81
N VAL A 160 -14.85 10.33 9.44
CA VAL A 160 -13.87 9.38 8.89
C VAL A 160 -12.67 9.24 9.82
N ASN A 161 -12.28 8.00 10.08
CA ASN A 161 -11.03 7.66 10.76
C ASN A 161 -10.08 6.93 9.78
N PRO A 162 -9.01 7.59 9.33
CA PRO A 162 -8.10 7.02 8.33
C PRO A 162 -7.15 5.95 8.91
N ASN A 163 -7.03 5.84 10.24
CA ASN A 163 -6.07 4.93 10.87
C ASN A 163 -6.65 3.55 11.16
N LEU A 164 -7.94 3.35 10.89
CA LEU A 164 -8.60 2.07 11.12
C LEU A 164 -8.48 1.19 9.87
N PRO A 165 -8.15 -0.10 10.02
CA PRO A 165 -8.09 -0.99 8.88
C PRO A 165 -9.48 -1.17 8.24
N PRO A 166 -9.54 -1.48 6.94
CA PRO A 166 -10.78 -1.86 6.27
C PRO A 166 -11.44 -3.04 6.98
N MET A 167 -12.77 -3.03 7.03
CA MET A 167 -13.56 -4.06 7.71
C MET A 167 -14.80 -4.36 6.88
N ARG A 168 -15.15 -5.64 6.77
CA ARG A 168 -16.38 -6.05 6.06
C ARG A 168 -17.60 -5.48 6.78
N ASP A 169 -18.63 -5.18 6.00
CA ASP A 169 -19.92 -4.63 6.44
C ASP A 169 -19.86 -3.20 7.02
N GLU A 170 -18.73 -2.51 6.85
CA GLU A 170 -18.57 -1.11 7.24
C GLU A 170 -18.65 -0.17 6.03
N ASP A 171 -19.06 1.07 6.28
CA ASP A 171 -19.01 2.12 5.26
C ASP A 171 -17.60 2.68 5.15
N VAL A 172 -17.15 2.90 3.92
CA VAL A 172 -15.78 3.34 3.61
C VAL A 172 -15.78 4.45 2.58
N ILE A 173 -14.75 5.29 2.66
CA ILE A 173 -14.38 6.25 1.62
C ILE A 173 -13.17 5.69 0.89
N LEU A 174 -13.30 5.48 -0.41
CA LEU A 174 -12.18 5.14 -1.28
C LEU A 174 -11.70 6.37 -2.02
N TYR A 175 -10.39 6.49 -2.22
CA TYR A 175 -9.79 7.56 -3.01
C TYR A 175 -9.06 7.02 -4.24
N HIS A 176 -9.23 7.71 -5.35
CA HIS A 176 -8.53 7.51 -6.61
C HIS A 176 -7.83 8.82 -6.98
N THR A 177 -6.61 8.74 -7.49
CA THR A 177 -5.93 9.88 -8.10
C THR A 177 -5.79 9.60 -9.58
N SER A 178 -6.41 10.44 -10.42
CA SER A 178 -6.36 10.27 -11.86
C SER A 178 -5.01 10.68 -12.44
N GLU A 179 -4.77 10.36 -13.72
CA GLU A 179 -3.53 10.76 -14.43
C GLU A 179 -3.35 12.29 -14.52
N MET A 180 -4.44 13.06 -14.34
CA MET A 180 -4.41 14.54 -14.32
C MET A 180 -4.25 15.11 -12.90
N ASP A 181 -3.87 14.29 -11.91
CA ASP A 181 -3.74 14.65 -10.49
C ASP A 181 -5.05 15.16 -9.85
N GLU A 182 -6.18 14.77 -10.44
CA GLU A 182 -7.50 15.01 -9.86
C GLU A 182 -7.80 13.92 -8.84
N ASN A 183 -8.08 14.32 -7.60
CA ASN A 183 -8.35 13.41 -6.50
C ASN A 183 -9.84 13.19 -6.36
N GLU A 184 -10.24 11.94 -6.56
CA GLU A 184 -11.61 11.50 -6.50
C GLU A 184 -11.90 10.68 -5.25
N ALA A 185 -13.12 10.78 -4.72
CA ALA A 185 -13.59 9.82 -3.72
C ALA A 185 -15.01 9.33 -3.93
N ILE A 186 -15.20 8.09 -3.52
CA ILE A 186 -16.51 7.44 -3.45
C ILE A 186 -16.77 6.94 -2.03
N ILE A 187 -18.01 7.09 -1.59
CA ILE A 187 -18.53 6.41 -0.39
C ILE A 187 -19.29 5.16 -0.81
N LYS A 188 -18.98 4.01 -0.20
CA LYS A 188 -19.61 2.72 -0.46
C LYS A 188 -19.63 1.86 0.82
N ARG A 189 -20.47 0.82 0.84
CA ARG A 189 -20.38 -0.24 1.85
C ARG A 189 -19.37 -1.29 1.40
N LEU A 190 -18.44 -1.65 2.27
CA LEU A 190 -17.42 -2.65 1.98
C LEU A 190 -17.94 -4.06 2.30
N VAL A 191 -18.36 -4.81 1.28
CA VAL A 191 -18.87 -6.18 1.46
C VAL A 191 -17.72 -7.18 1.63
N GLY A 192 -16.53 -6.88 1.09
CA GLY A 192 -15.36 -7.75 1.19
C GLY A 192 -14.17 -7.16 0.44
N TYR A 193 -12.99 -7.78 0.60
CA TYR A 193 -11.81 -7.41 -0.18
C TYR A 193 -10.79 -8.54 -0.24
N ASN A 194 -9.89 -8.45 -1.21
CA ASN A 194 -8.71 -9.28 -1.32
C ASN A 194 -7.49 -8.41 -1.68
N ASP A 195 -6.37 -9.01 -2.10
CA ASP A 195 -5.15 -8.27 -2.42
C ASP A 195 -5.26 -7.41 -3.69
N ARG A 196 -6.28 -7.64 -4.53
CA ARG A 196 -6.47 -6.97 -5.83
C ARG A 196 -7.73 -6.13 -5.92
N GLU A 197 -8.80 -6.52 -5.25
CA GLU A 197 -10.14 -5.98 -5.46
C GLU A 197 -10.83 -5.61 -4.15
N TRP A 198 -11.56 -4.49 -4.20
CA TRP A 198 -12.63 -4.15 -3.26
C TRP A 198 -13.96 -4.71 -3.78
N MET A 199 -14.74 -5.35 -2.92
CA MET A 199 -16.13 -5.71 -3.18
C MET A 199 -17.03 -4.71 -2.47
N LEU A 200 -17.74 -3.90 -3.25
CA LEU A 200 -18.46 -2.73 -2.80
C LEU A 200 -19.94 -2.87 -3.09
N GLU A 201 -20.75 -2.29 -2.21
CA GLU A 201 -22.19 -2.17 -2.37
C GLU A 201 -22.56 -0.68 -2.34
N GLN A 202 -23.49 -0.33 -3.22
CA GLN A 202 -24.23 0.93 -3.17
C GLN A 202 -25.72 0.65 -3.01
N TYR A 203 -26.45 1.60 -2.44
CA TYR A 203 -27.88 1.44 -2.15
C TYR A 203 -28.80 2.06 -3.21
N ASN A 204 -28.31 3.01 -4.03
CA ASN A 204 -29.12 3.71 -5.02
C ASN A 204 -28.41 3.99 -6.37
N PRO A 205 -28.80 3.32 -7.47
CA PRO A 205 -29.58 2.09 -7.47
C PRO A 205 -28.83 1.00 -6.69
N HIS A 206 -29.56 0.07 -6.07
CA HIS A 206 -28.93 -1.04 -5.37
C HIS A 206 -28.08 -1.88 -6.33
N LYS A 207 -26.79 -2.02 -6.02
CA LYS A 207 -25.85 -2.78 -6.84
C LYS A 207 -24.62 -3.15 -6.01
N GLU A 208 -24.21 -4.40 -6.17
CA GLU A 208 -22.87 -4.86 -5.79
C GLU A 208 -21.95 -4.84 -7.01
N PHE A 209 -20.72 -4.37 -6.82
CA PHE A 209 -19.72 -4.29 -7.86
C PHE A 209 -18.31 -4.37 -7.27
N LYS A 210 -17.32 -4.41 -8.15
CA LYS A 210 -15.92 -4.53 -7.76
C LYS A 210 -15.12 -3.37 -8.32
N GLU A 211 -14.13 -2.95 -7.56
CA GLU A 211 -13.14 -1.94 -7.94
C GLU A 211 -11.74 -2.47 -7.66
N PHE A 212 -10.75 -2.07 -8.46
CA PHE A 212 -9.37 -2.51 -8.25
C PHE A 212 -8.67 -1.65 -7.21
N ARG A 213 -7.85 -2.29 -6.36
CA ARG A 213 -7.00 -1.61 -5.37
C ARG A 213 -5.88 -0.79 -6.02
N ALA A 214 -5.50 -1.12 -7.26
CA ALA A 214 -4.54 -0.33 -8.01
C ALA A 214 -5.11 1.05 -8.36
N ASP A 215 -6.38 1.11 -8.74
CA ASP A 215 -7.07 2.35 -9.07
C ASP A 215 -7.53 3.08 -7.80
N TRP A 216 -8.02 2.35 -6.80
CA TRP A 216 -8.49 2.87 -5.51
C TRP A 216 -7.59 2.42 -4.36
N PRO A 217 -6.36 2.95 -4.23
CA PRO A 217 -5.36 2.44 -3.27
C PRO A 217 -5.67 2.77 -1.82
N VAL A 218 -6.42 3.85 -1.57
CA VAL A 218 -6.71 4.34 -0.21
C VAL A 218 -8.14 4.02 0.16
N CYS A 219 -8.33 3.40 1.34
CA CYS A 219 -9.63 3.06 1.90
C CYS A 219 -9.68 3.50 3.37
N HIS A 220 -10.51 4.49 3.67
CA HIS A 220 -10.70 5.01 5.01
C HIS A 220 -12.07 4.61 5.57
N ARG A 221 -12.13 4.33 6.87
CA ARG A 221 -13.36 3.85 7.51
C ARG A 221 -14.23 5.00 8.01
N VAL A 222 -15.51 4.95 7.70
CA VAL A 222 -16.52 5.83 8.29
C VAL A 222 -16.91 5.28 9.65
N VAL A 223 -16.87 6.13 10.68
CA VAL A 223 -17.15 5.76 12.09
C VAL A 223 -18.41 6.41 12.63
N GLY A 224 -19.10 7.20 11.80
CA GLY A 224 -20.34 7.86 12.15
C GLY A 224 -20.75 8.88 11.10
N LYS A 225 -21.86 9.57 11.36
CA LYS A 225 -22.33 10.64 10.50
C LYS A 225 -23.03 11.74 11.28
N TYR A 226 -23.11 12.92 10.67
CA TYR A 226 -24.02 13.98 11.05
C TYR A 226 -25.07 14.18 9.96
N ASN A 227 -26.33 14.19 10.38
CA ASN A 227 -27.44 14.50 9.51
C ASN A 227 -27.45 16.00 9.19
N THR A 228 -28.04 16.36 8.06
CA THR A 228 -28.31 17.76 7.69
C THR A 228 -29.05 18.46 8.83
N ARG A 229 -28.61 19.67 9.18
CA ARG A 229 -29.28 20.53 10.17
C ARG A 229 -30.62 21.02 9.67
#